data_AF-A0A1Q6XIM7-F1
#
_entry.id   AF-A0A1Q6XIM7-F1
#
_cell.length_a   1.000
_cell.length_b   1.000
_cell.length_c   1.000
_cell.angle_alpha   90.00
_cell.angle_beta   90.00
_cell.angle_gamma   90.00
#
_symmetry.space_group_name_H-M   'P 1'
#
loop_
_entity.id
_entity.type
_entity.pdbx_description
1 polymer ?
#
loop_
_entity_poly.entity_id
_entity_poly.type
_entity_poly.pdbx_seq_one_letter_code
_entity_poly.pdbx_strand_id
1 'polypeptide(L)' 'MDFIARPEPDPEAREAIALALGRLLAGDVPPPTYRSRWRTEGIAENLDGEDEAPGRRRTTHA' A
#
# COMPACT_ATOMS: atom_id res chain seq x y z
N MET A 1 12.57 4.39 30.37
CA MET A 1 13.43 4.44 29.17
C MET A 1 12.51 4.82 28.04
N ASP A 2 12.56 6.08 27.61
CA ASP A 2 11.58 6.63 26.68
C ASP A 2 11.94 6.17 25.27
N PHE A 3 11.07 5.33 24.69
CA PHE A 3 11.24 4.81 23.34
C PHE A 3 10.59 5.79 22.37
N ILE A 4 11.40 6.53 21.60
CA ILE A 4 10.88 7.39 20.55
C ILE A 4 10.48 6.48 19.37
N ALA A 5 9.18 6.22 19.25
CA ALA A 5 8.61 5.27 18.28
C ALA A 5 8.86 5.64 16.81
N ARG A 6 9.19 6.91 16.53
CA ARG A 6 9.53 7.39 15.20
C ARG A 6 10.45 8.61 15.31
N PRO A 7 11.78 8.45 15.17
CA PRO A 7 12.64 9.62 15.09
C PRO A 7 12.27 10.41 13.84
N GLU A 8 12.01 11.70 14.00
CA GLU A 8 11.79 12.59 12.86
C GLU A 8 13.11 12.74 12.10
N PRO A 9 13.16 12.43 10.79
CA PRO A 9 14.35 12.64 9.99
C PRO A 9 14.72 14.12 9.90
N ASP A 10 16.02 14.40 9.90
CA ASP A 10 16.54 15.75 9.64
C ASP A 10 16.19 16.22 8.20
N PRO A 11 16.37 17.51 7.89
CA PRO A 11 15.98 18.05 6.58
C PRO A 11 16.65 17.35 5.39
N GLU A 12 17.93 16.98 5.50
CA GLU A 12 18.67 16.32 4.43
C GLU A 12 18.16 14.89 4.22
N ALA A 13 17.94 14.15 5.32
CA ALA A 13 17.35 12.82 5.29
C ALA A 13 15.94 12.83 4.70
N ARG A 14 15.13 13.85 5.01
CA ARG A 14 13.80 14.03 4.42
C ARG A 14 13.85 14.24 2.91
N GLU A 15 14.77 15.08 2.43
CA GLU A 15 14.95 15.31 1.00
C GLU A 15 15.40 14.04 0.27
N ALA A 16 16.33 13.28 0.86
CA ALA A 16 16.78 12.00 0.32
C ALA A 16 15.64 10.98 0.24
N ILE A 17 14.81 10.87 1.30
CA ILE A 17 13.63 9.99 1.32
C ILE A 17 12.63 10.41 0.25
N ALA A 18 12.31 11.70 0.14
CA ALA A 18 11.36 12.20 -0.85
C ALA A 18 11.82 11.91 -2.29
N LEU A 19 13.10 12.10 -2.58
CA LEU A 19 13.69 11.79 -3.89
C LEU A 19 13.64 10.28 -4.19
N ALA A 20 13.97 9.44 -3.20
CA ALA A 20 13.92 7.99 -3.35
C ALA A 20 12.48 7.51 -3.60
N LEU A 21 11.49 8.05 -2.88
CA LEU A 21 10.08 7.75 -3.08
C LEU A 21 9.60 8.20 -4.46
N GLY A 22 9.99 9.40 -4.90
CA GLY A 22 9.66 9.88 -6.24
C GLY A 22 10.16 8.94 -7.34
N ARG A 23 11.39 8.43 -7.21
CA ARG A 23 11.96 7.44 -8.14
C ARG A 23 11.25 6.08 -8.05
N LEU A 24 10.90 5.64 -6.84
CA LEU A 24 10.21 4.37 -6.60
C LEU A 24 8.80 4.35 -7.22
N LEU A 25 8.08 5.46 -7.11
CA LEU A 25 6.68 5.58 -7.51
C LEU A 25 6.50 6.02 -8.97
N ALA A 26 7.52 6.60 -9.61
CA ALA A 26 7.46 7.03 -11.00
C ALA A 26 7.52 5.87 -12.02
N GLY A 27 7.88 4.65 -11.60
CA GLY A 27 7.87 3.47 -12.46
C GLY A 27 6.57 2.69 -12.35
N ASP A 28 6.08 2.13 -13.48
CA ASP A 28 4.89 1.27 -13.51
C ASP A 28 5.04 -0.03 -12.68
N VAL A 29 6.29 -0.43 -12.41
CA VAL A 29 6.58 -1.70 -11.74
C VAL A 29 7.49 -1.46 -10.53
N PRO A 30 7.01 -1.72 -9.31
CA PRO A 30 7.84 -1.61 -8.12
C PRO A 30 8.99 -2.63 -8.16
N PRO A 31 10.12 -2.35 -7.49
CA PRO A 31 11.22 -3.30 -7.35
C PRO A 31 10.72 -4.63 -6.79
N PRO A 32 11.33 -5.78 -7.16
CA PRO A 32 10.85 -7.10 -6.76
C PRO A 32 10.62 -7.27 -5.25
N THR A 33 11.43 -6.63 -4.41
CA THR A 33 11.31 -6.65 -2.95
C THR A 33 10.04 -5.99 -2.42
N TYR A 34 9.44 -5.08 -3.18
CA TYR A 34 8.22 -4.35 -2.83
C TYR A 34 6.98 -4.91 -3.55
N ARG A 35 7.12 -5.96 -4.35
CA ARG A 35 5.98 -6.63 -4.98
C ARG A 35 5.32 -7.54 -3.96
N SER A 36 4.06 -7.25 -3.64
CA SER A 36 3.24 -8.16 -2.84
C SER A 36 2.96 -9.43 -3.64
N ARG A 37 3.30 -10.59 -3.05
CA ARG A 37 2.89 -11.88 -3.59
C ARG A 37 1.37 -12.00 -3.64
N TRP A 38 0.64 -11.41 -2.68
CA TRP A 38 -0.82 -11.46 -2.65
C TRP A 38 -1.44 -10.68 -3.80
N ARG A 39 -0.93 -9.48 -4.12
CA ARG A 39 -1.39 -8.72 -5.30
C ARG A 39 -1.10 -9.44 -6.61
N THR A 40 0.02 -10.17 -6.67
CA THR A 40 0.37 -10.99 -7.85
C THR A 40 -0.63 -12.13 -8.06
N GLU A 41 -1.13 -12.71 -6.96
CA GLU A 41 -2.20 -13.72 -6.97
C GLU A 41 -3.62 -13.11 -7.03
N GLY A 42 -3.75 -11.80 -7.22
CA GLY A 42 -5.04 -11.10 -7.27
C GLY A 42 -5.80 -11.04 -5.95
N ILE A 43 -5.14 -11.34 -4.82
CA ILE A 43 -5.73 -11.29 -3.49
C ILE A 43 -5.67 -9.83 -3.01
N ALA A 44 -6.84 -9.24 -2.79
CA ALA A 44 -6.95 -7.92 -2.20
C ALA A 44 -6.44 -7.95 -0.75
N GLU A 45 -5.46 -7.09 -0.45
CA GLU A 45 -5.06 -6.82 0.93
C GLU A 45 -6.19 -6.05 1.62
N ASN A 46 -6.48 -6.36 2.88
CA ASN A 46 -7.48 -5.66 3.70
C ASN A 46 -7.01 -4.23 3.99
N LEU A 47 -7.07 -3.35 2.99
CA LEU A 47 -7.12 -1.91 3.18
C LEU A 47 -8.55 -1.61 3.58
N ASP A 48 -8.75 -0.98 4.72
CA ASP A 48 -10.03 -0.84 5.41
C ASP A 48 -11.18 -0.57 4.43
N GLY A 49 -12.09 -1.54 4.38
CA GLY A 49 -13.28 -1.47 3.56
C GLY A 49 -14.25 -0.47 4.14
N GLU A 50 -14.15 0.78 3.70
CA GLU A 50 -15.33 1.65 3.69
C GLU A 50 -16.17 1.28 2.47
N ASP A 51 -17.14 0.40 2.74
CA ASP A 51 -18.37 0.14 2.00
C ASP A 51 -18.30 0.09 0.46
N GLU A 52 -18.15 -1.14 -0.06
CA GLU A 52 -19.17 -1.61 -1.01
C GLU A 52 -19.41 -3.10 -0.78
N ALA A 53 -20.44 -3.39 0.03
CA ALA A 53 -20.92 -4.75 0.23
C ALA A 53 -21.19 -5.42 -1.13
N PRO A 54 -20.76 -6.69 -1.33
CA PRO A 54 -20.86 -7.34 -2.62
C PRO A 54 -22.33 -7.46 -3.03
N GLY A 55 -22.62 -6.98 -4.24
CA GLY A 55 -23.90 -7.08 -4.90
C GLY A 55 -24.57 -8.42 -4.62
N ARG A 56 -25.62 -8.37 -3.79
CA ARG A 56 -26.51 -9.49 -3.51
C ARG A 56 -27.12 -9.90 -4.85
N ARG A 57 -26.53 -10.90 -5.50
CA ARG A 57 -27.12 -11.56 -6.67
C ARG A 57 -28.48 -12.07 -6.21
N ARG A 58 -29.54 -11.33 -6.52
CA ARG A 58 -30.90 -11.86 -6.52
C ARG A 58 -30.94 -12.89 -7.63
N THR A 59 -30.69 -14.14 -7.28
CA THR A 59 -31.13 -15.27 -8.07
C THR A 59 -32.64 -15.16 -8.19
N THR A 60 -33.13 -14.79 -9.37
CA THR A 60 -34.49 -15.08 -9.80
C THR A 60 -34.61 -16.60 -9.85
N HIS A 61 -35.30 -17.15 -8.86
CA HIS A 61 -35.74 -18.54 -8.90
C HIS A 61 -37.15 -18.54 -9.49
N ALA A 62 -37.27 -19.25 -10.62
CA ALA A 62 -38.48 -19.75 -11.30
C ALA A 62 -39.69 -18.82 -11.43
#